data_AF-A0A3L7P0U2-F1
#
_entry.id   AF-A0A3L7P0U2-F1
#
_cell.length_a   1.000
_cell.length_b   1.000
_cell.length_c   1.000
_cell.angle_alpha   90.00
_cell.angle_beta   90.00
_cell.angle_gamma   90.00
#
_symmetry.space_group_name_H-M   'P 1'
#
loop_
_entity.id
_entity.type
_entity.pdbx_description
1 polymer ?
#
loop_
_entity_poly.entity_id
_entity_poly.type
_entity_poly.pdbx_seq_one_letter_code
_entity_poly.pdbx_strand_id
1 'polypeptide(L)'
;MRYPEIKNIDFAPFLGALVQIQEQVVSVIPSVVDPQERELFEGLLEQIKINSAKLEVEGPLWLAETKASLADSVAKHKAATATQEEVLHSLAGLKEKIAAQIVVTKAKAAEYAALPKTIPAVPRAFPNAWEPTAIRLSTGEVLRDLLNGLRVDSSDLPRVIGNIWENWPSQWDPNE
;
A
#
# COMPACT_ATOMS: atom_id res chain seq x y z
N MET A 1 10.32 -8.92 -19.05
CA MET A 1 11.55 -8.48 -18.37
C MET A 1 12.67 -9.43 -18.73
N ARG A 2 13.85 -8.95 -19.15
CA ARG A 2 15.06 -9.79 -19.28
C ARG A 2 15.86 -9.65 -17.98
N TYR A 3 16.21 -10.77 -17.36
CA TYR A 3 17.04 -10.77 -16.17
C TYR A 3 18.51 -10.62 -16.57
N PRO A 4 19.34 -9.93 -15.76
CA PRO A 4 20.77 -9.86 -16.01
C PRO A 4 21.38 -11.26 -15.97
N GLU A 5 22.21 -11.60 -16.96
CA GLU A 5 22.94 -12.86 -17.00
C GLU A 5 24.35 -12.65 -16.46
N ILE A 6 24.77 -13.47 -15.50
CA ILE A 6 26.18 -13.54 -15.11
C ILE A 6 26.91 -14.28 -16.22
N LYS A 7 27.75 -13.55 -16.97
CA LYS A 7 28.64 -14.15 -17.96
C LYS A 7 29.52 -15.18 -17.26
N ASN A 8 29.73 -16.33 -17.91
CA ASN A 8 30.77 -17.26 -17.49
C ASN A 8 32.11 -16.53 -17.60
N ILE A 9 32.67 -16.15 -16.45
CA ILE A 9 34.02 -15.62 -16.38
C ILE A 9 34.94 -16.83 -16.37
N ASP A 10 35.76 -16.95 -17.41
CA ASP A 10 36.85 -17.90 -17.46
C ASP A 10 38.08 -17.28 -16.80
N PHE A 11 38.57 -17.93 -15.74
CA PHE A 11 39.76 -17.49 -15.01
C PHE A 11 41.05 -17.96 -15.66
N ALA A 12 41.00 -18.93 -16.58
CA ALA A 12 42.19 -19.53 -17.20
C ALA A 12 43.10 -18.51 -17.92
N PRO A 13 42.61 -17.51 -18.67
CA PRO A 13 43.47 -16.52 -19.30
C PRO A 13 44.23 -15.66 -18.28
N PHE A 14 43.57 -15.31 -17.17
CA PHE A 14 44.18 -14.50 -16.11
C PHE A 14 45.22 -15.31 -15.33
N LEU A 15 44.88 -16.56 -14.95
CA LEU A 15 45.83 -17.47 -14.31
C LEU A 15 47.04 -17.76 -15.20
N GLY A 16 46.83 -17.90 -16.51
CA GLY A 16 47.90 -18.05 -17.49
C GLY A 16 48.85 -16.85 -17.55
N ALA A 17 48.31 -15.62 -17.48
CA ALA A 17 49.15 -14.41 -17.39
C ALA A 17 49.96 -14.35 -16.09
N LEU A 18 49.40 -14.80 -14.97
CA LEU A 18 50.12 -14.89 -13.69
C LEU A 18 51.27 -15.89 -13.75
N VAL A 19 51.08 -17.03 -14.41
CA VAL A 19 52.15 -18.01 -14.63
C VAL A 19 53.31 -17.39 -15.42
N GLN A 20 53.02 -16.62 -16.48
CA GLN A 20 54.07 -15.91 -17.25
C GLN A 20 54.85 -14.92 -16.38
N ILE A 21 54.17 -14.18 -15.49
CA ILE A 21 54.82 -13.26 -14.56
C ILE A 21 55.71 -14.03 -13.57
N GLN A 22 55.23 -15.16 -13.05
CA GLN A 22 56.03 -16.01 -12.15
C GLN A 22 57.29 -16.51 -12.86
N GLU A 23 57.19 -16.98 -14.09
CA GLU A 23 58.33 -17.43 -14.90
C GLU A 23 59.34 -16.29 -15.14
N GLN A 24 58.87 -15.09 -15.45
CA GLN A 24 59.72 -13.92 -15.61
C GLN A 24 60.46 -13.57 -14.31
N VAL A 25 59.76 -13.54 -13.17
CA VAL A 25 60.38 -13.23 -11.87
C VAL A 25 61.41 -14.31 -11.50
N VAL A 26 61.11 -15.59 -11.70
CA VAL A 26 62.05 -16.70 -11.50
C VAL A 26 63.30 -16.54 -12.37
N SER A 27 63.16 -16.04 -13.60
CA SER A 27 64.32 -15.82 -14.50
C SER A 27 65.20 -14.65 -14.09
N VAL A 28 64.63 -13.64 -13.41
CA VAL A 28 65.34 -12.42 -13.01
C VAL A 28 66.05 -12.58 -11.67
N ILE A 29 65.47 -13.31 -10.70
CA ILE A 29 66.03 -13.52 -9.35
C ILE A 29 67.53 -13.88 -9.34
N PRO A 30 68.02 -14.83 -10.18
CA PRO A 30 69.44 -15.19 -10.22
C PRO A 30 70.37 -14.06 -10.69
N SER A 31 69.85 -13.12 -11.48
CA SER A 31 70.60 -11.98 -12.03
C SER A 31 70.71 -10.79 -11.06
N VAL A 32 69.91 -10.78 -9.99
CA VAL A 32 69.95 -9.74 -8.95
C VAL A 32 71.16 -9.98 -8.05
N VAL A 33 72.08 -9.02 -7.99
CA VAL A 33 73.33 -9.11 -7.22
C VAL A 33 73.12 -8.71 -5.75
N ASP A 34 72.21 -7.76 -5.49
CA ASP A 34 71.90 -7.31 -4.14
C ASP A 34 71.07 -8.37 -3.39
N PRO A 35 71.55 -8.91 -2.26
CA PRO A 35 70.81 -9.89 -1.47
C PRO A 35 69.47 -9.37 -0.94
N GLN A 36 69.34 -8.08 -0.62
CA GLN A 36 68.06 -7.53 -0.13
C GLN A 36 67.00 -7.47 -1.22
N GLU A 37 67.38 -7.03 -2.42
CA GLU A 37 66.49 -7.03 -3.57
C GLU A 37 66.09 -8.45 -3.97
N ARG A 38 67.04 -9.41 -3.91
CA ARG A 38 66.76 -10.81 -4.19
C ARG A 38 65.72 -11.39 -3.24
N GLU A 39 65.88 -11.18 -1.94
CA GLU A 39 64.93 -11.64 -0.92
C GLU A 39 63.53 -11.02 -1.13
N LEU A 40 63.46 -9.75 -1.54
CA LEU A 40 62.21 -9.09 -1.88
C LEU A 40 61.52 -9.73 -3.09
N PHE A 41 62.26 -10.04 -4.16
CA PHE A 41 61.71 -10.73 -5.34
C PHE A 41 61.26 -12.15 -5.03
N GLU A 42 62.01 -12.89 -4.20
CA GLU A 42 61.62 -14.22 -3.74
C GLU A 42 60.33 -14.18 -2.91
N GLY A 43 60.20 -13.22 -1.98
CA GLY A 43 58.99 -13.01 -1.20
C GLY A 43 57.77 -12.60 -2.05
N LEU A 44 57.96 -11.74 -3.05
CA LEU A 44 56.91 -11.39 -4.01
C LEU A 44 56.46 -12.60 -4.83
N LEU A 45 57.41 -13.41 -5.31
CA LEU A 45 57.10 -14.63 -6.05
C LEU A 45 56.28 -15.61 -5.21
N GLU A 46 56.62 -15.78 -3.94
CA GLU A 46 55.89 -16.64 -3.01
C GLU A 46 54.46 -16.12 -2.76
N GLN A 47 54.29 -14.81 -2.54
CA GLN A 47 52.96 -14.21 -2.42
C GLN A 47 52.11 -14.38 -3.68
N ILE A 48 52.70 -14.20 -4.86
CA ILE A 48 51.99 -14.40 -6.14
C ILE A 48 51.51 -15.85 -6.26
N LYS A 49 52.35 -16.84 -5.89
CA LYS A 49 51.98 -18.26 -5.91
C LYS A 49 50.83 -18.59 -4.94
N ILE A 50 50.90 -18.07 -3.71
CA ILE A 50 49.86 -18.28 -2.70
C ILE A 50 48.54 -17.67 -3.18
N ASN A 51 48.57 -16.43 -3.68
CA ASN A 51 47.37 -15.75 -4.13
C ASN A 51 46.79 -16.35 -5.41
N SER A 52 47.63 -16.83 -6.35
CA SER A 52 47.13 -17.52 -7.55
C SER A 52 46.46 -18.83 -7.21
N ALA A 53 47.04 -19.64 -6.31
CA ALA A 53 46.45 -20.89 -5.85
C ALA A 53 45.12 -20.65 -5.11
N LYS A 54 45.07 -19.60 -4.29
CA LYS A 54 43.83 -19.19 -3.60
C LYS A 54 42.75 -18.80 -4.59
N LEU A 55 43.08 -17.99 -5.61
CA LEU A 55 42.14 -17.56 -6.64
C LEU A 55 41.63 -18.72 -7.50
N GLU A 56 42.48 -19.70 -7.81
CA GLU A 56 42.10 -20.90 -8.57
C GLU A 56 41.03 -21.73 -7.83
N VAL A 57 41.09 -21.78 -6.50
CA VAL A 57 40.11 -22.49 -5.67
C VAL A 57 38.87 -21.63 -5.38
N GLU A 58 39.06 -20.40 -4.93
CA GLU A 58 37.97 -19.54 -4.47
C GLU A 58 37.19 -18.88 -5.61
N GLY A 59 37.83 -18.60 -6.75
CA GLY A 59 37.21 -17.93 -7.90
C GLY A 59 36.00 -18.70 -8.45
N PRO A 60 36.12 -20.02 -8.75
CA PRO A 60 35.00 -20.84 -9.18
C PRO A 60 33.89 -20.95 -8.12
N LEU A 61 34.25 -21.06 -6.84
CA LEU A 61 33.29 -21.13 -5.74
C LEU A 61 32.48 -19.83 -5.64
N TRP A 62 33.14 -18.67 -5.63
CA TRP A 62 32.49 -17.38 -5.57
C TRP A 62 31.57 -17.14 -6.78
N LEU A 63 31.99 -17.56 -7.97
CA LEU A 63 31.18 -17.48 -9.17
C LEU A 63 29.94 -18.39 -9.09
N ALA A 64 30.09 -19.60 -8.53
CA ALA A 64 28.97 -20.52 -8.30
C ALA A 64 27.97 -19.97 -7.26
N GLU A 65 28.46 -19.45 -6.14
CA GLU A 65 27.64 -18.82 -5.10
C GLU A 65 26.86 -17.62 -5.65
N THR A 66 27.53 -16.75 -6.41
CA THR A 66 26.91 -15.57 -7.01
C THR A 66 25.81 -15.96 -8.01
N LYS A 67 26.04 -17.00 -8.83
CA LYS A 67 25.01 -17.54 -9.73
C LYS A 67 23.82 -18.14 -8.98
N ALA A 68 24.07 -18.88 -7.90
CA ALA A 68 23.02 -19.46 -7.08
C ALA A 68 22.17 -18.36 -6.42
N SER A 69 22.82 -17.34 -5.86
CA SER A 69 22.16 -16.16 -5.27
C SER A 69 21.32 -15.39 -6.29
N LEU A 70 21.84 -15.19 -7.51
CA LEU A 70 21.09 -14.56 -8.58
C LEU A 70 19.86 -15.41 -8.97
N ALA A 71 20.02 -16.72 -9.11
CA ALA A 71 18.92 -17.62 -9.46
C ALA A 71 17.79 -17.57 -8.41
N ASP A 72 18.14 -17.57 -7.12
CA ASP A 72 17.19 -17.44 -6.02
C ASP A 72 16.47 -16.08 -6.04
N SER A 73 17.21 -14.98 -6.25
CA SER A 73 16.63 -13.63 -6.37
C SER A 73 15.66 -13.51 -7.55
N VAL A 74 16.02 -14.08 -8.70
CA VAL A 74 15.15 -14.14 -9.88
C VAL A 74 13.89 -14.96 -9.60
N ALA A 75 14.00 -16.10 -8.91
CA ALA A 75 12.85 -16.91 -8.53
C ALA A 75 11.90 -16.16 -7.59
N LYS A 76 12.44 -15.49 -6.57
CA LYS A 76 11.66 -14.64 -5.64
C LYS A 76 10.95 -13.50 -6.38
N HIS A 77 11.64 -12.83 -7.29
CA HIS A 77 11.03 -11.77 -8.09
C HIS A 77 9.89 -12.30 -8.96
N LYS A 78 10.07 -13.47 -9.61
CA LYS A 78 9.00 -14.09 -10.41
C LYS A 78 7.77 -14.43 -9.57
N ALA A 79 7.98 -14.99 -8.38
CA ALA A 79 6.90 -15.28 -7.45
C ALA A 79 6.17 -14.00 -7.01
N ALA A 80 6.91 -12.94 -6.68
CA ALA A 80 6.33 -11.65 -6.30
C ALA A 80 5.54 -10.98 -7.44
N THR A 81 6.01 -11.09 -8.69
CA THR A 81 5.25 -10.56 -9.84
C THR A 81 3.97 -11.35 -10.09
N ALA A 82 3.99 -12.67 -9.91
CA ALA A 82 2.80 -13.49 -10.07
C ALA A 82 1.74 -13.17 -9.02
N THR A 83 2.14 -13.00 -7.75
CA THR A 83 1.21 -12.59 -6.69
C THR A 83 0.69 -11.17 -6.92
N GLN A 84 1.52 -10.26 -7.44
CA GLN A 84 1.06 -8.92 -7.81
C GLN A 84 -0.01 -8.96 -8.92
N GLU A 85 0.19 -9.76 -9.96
CA GLU A 85 -0.80 -9.94 -11.03
C GLU A 85 -2.12 -10.51 -10.50
N GLU A 86 -2.06 -11.50 -9.61
CA GLU A 86 -3.25 -12.08 -8.96
C GLU A 86 -4.00 -11.03 -8.11
N VAL A 87 -3.27 -10.22 -7.34
CA VAL A 87 -3.85 -9.12 -6.56
C VAL A 87 -4.51 -8.09 -7.47
N LEU A 88 -3.87 -7.70 -8.58
CA LEU A 88 -4.44 -6.77 -9.55
C LEU A 88 -5.74 -7.32 -10.18
N HIS A 89 -5.77 -8.62 -10.52
CA HIS A 89 -6.97 -9.27 -11.02
C HIS A 89 -8.10 -9.29 -9.97
N SER A 90 -7.79 -9.59 -8.71
CA SER A 90 -8.79 -9.58 -7.63
C SER A 90 -9.35 -8.18 -7.36
N LEU A 91 -8.50 -7.14 -7.44
CA LEU A 91 -8.88 -5.74 -7.33
C LEU A 91 -9.81 -5.30 -8.46
N ALA A 92 -9.53 -5.73 -9.71
CA ALA A 92 -10.40 -5.46 -10.83
C ALA A 92 -11.80 -6.07 -10.62
N GLY A 93 -11.88 -7.33 -10.18
CA GLY A 93 -13.15 -7.98 -9.86
C GLY A 93 -13.89 -7.34 -8.68
N LEU A 94 -13.19 -6.85 -7.66
CA LEU A 94 -13.76 -6.09 -6.55
C LEU A 94 -14.36 -4.76 -7.02
N LYS A 95 -13.65 -4.04 -7.89
CA LYS A 95 -14.12 -2.77 -8.48
C LYS A 95 -15.42 -2.97 -9.25
N GLU A 96 -15.54 -4.03 -10.04
CA GLU A 96 -16.77 -4.37 -10.77
C GLU A 96 -17.93 -4.70 -9.83
N LYS A 97 -17.68 -5.50 -8.77
CA LYS A 97 -18.70 -5.83 -7.76
C LYS A 97 -19.20 -4.59 -7.03
N ILE A 98 -18.30 -3.69 -6.62
CA ILE A 98 -18.66 -2.42 -5.97
C ILE A 98 -19.48 -1.55 -6.93
N ALA A 99 -19.08 -1.44 -8.19
CA ALA A 99 -19.83 -0.68 -9.19
C ALA A 99 -21.28 -1.21 -9.36
N ALA A 100 -21.45 -2.53 -9.43
CA ALA A 100 -22.77 -3.16 -9.48
C ALA A 100 -23.61 -2.89 -8.20
N GLN A 101 -22.99 -3.00 -7.02
CA GLN A 101 -23.67 -2.72 -5.76
C GLN A 101 -24.11 -1.25 -5.62
N ILE A 102 -23.32 -0.30 -6.12
CA ILE A 102 -23.69 1.12 -6.16
C ILE A 102 -24.94 1.34 -7.02
N VAL A 103 -25.06 0.68 -8.17
CA VAL A 103 -26.26 0.78 -9.02
C VAL A 103 -27.49 0.23 -8.30
N VAL A 104 -27.38 -0.95 -7.69
CA VAL A 104 -28.48 -1.58 -6.94
C VAL A 104 -28.90 -0.74 -5.74
N THR A 105 -27.94 -0.21 -4.97
CA THR A 105 -28.23 0.62 -3.80
C THR A 105 -28.84 1.97 -4.18
N LYS A 106 -28.41 2.60 -5.28
CA LYS A 106 -29.06 3.79 -5.82
C LYS A 106 -30.50 3.52 -6.26
N ALA A 107 -30.75 2.40 -6.93
CA ALA A 107 -32.11 2.00 -7.32
C ALA A 107 -33.01 1.80 -6.09
N LYS A 108 -32.54 1.05 -5.08
CA LYS A 108 -33.27 0.87 -3.82
C LYS A 108 -33.50 2.18 -3.07
N ALA A 109 -32.52 3.08 -3.01
CA ALA A 109 -32.68 4.38 -2.37
C ALA A 109 -33.74 5.25 -3.06
N ALA A 110 -33.84 5.18 -4.38
CA ALA A 110 -34.90 5.85 -5.14
C ALA A 110 -36.29 5.25 -4.83
N GLU A 111 -36.40 3.92 -4.71
CA GLU A 111 -37.64 3.25 -4.30
C GLU A 111 -38.06 3.63 -2.87
N TYR A 112 -37.13 3.67 -1.92
CA TYR A 112 -37.41 4.11 -0.54
C TYR A 112 -37.79 5.59 -0.45
N ALA A 113 -37.24 6.45 -1.31
CA ALA A 113 -37.62 7.87 -1.37
C ALA A 113 -39.00 8.09 -1.99
N ALA A 114 -39.46 7.18 -2.86
CA ALA A 114 -40.78 7.21 -3.47
C ALA A 114 -41.90 6.68 -2.55
N LEU A 115 -41.56 6.01 -1.45
CA LEU A 115 -42.55 5.56 -0.47
C LEU A 115 -43.13 6.76 0.29
N PRO A 116 -44.47 6.88 0.39
CA PRO A 116 -45.10 7.95 1.14
C PRO A 116 -44.73 7.83 2.61
N LYS A 117 -44.09 8.88 3.16
CA LYS A 117 -43.82 8.97 4.60
C LYS A 117 -45.14 9.17 5.33
N THR A 118 -45.71 8.09 5.84
CA THR A 118 -46.80 8.16 6.82
C THR A 118 -46.19 8.55 8.16
N ILE A 119 -46.23 9.83 8.50
CA ILE A 119 -45.99 10.29 9.87
C ILE A 119 -47.25 9.89 10.64
N PRO A 120 -47.18 8.97 11.62
CA PRO A 120 -48.32 8.75 12.50
C PRO A 120 -48.58 10.06 13.23
N ALA A 121 -49.78 10.61 13.07
CA ALA A 121 -50.23 11.74 13.86
C ALA A 121 -50.38 11.26 15.30
N VAL A 122 -49.32 11.36 16.10
CA VAL A 122 -49.38 11.14 17.54
C VAL A 122 -50.30 12.24 18.09
N PRO A 123 -51.47 11.90 18.67
CA PRO A 123 -52.33 12.91 19.26
C PRO A 123 -51.57 13.50 20.46
N ARG A 124 -51.15 14.76 20.36
CA ARG A 124 -50.76 15.50 21.57
C ARG A 124 -52.03 15.72 22.37
N ALA A 125 -52.13 15.10 23.54
CA ALA A 125 -53.19 15.38 24.49
C ALA A 125 -53.00 16.81 25.01
N PHE A 126 -53.68 17.77 24.38
CA PHE A 126 -53.82 19.10 24.92
C PHE A 126 -54.97 19.08 25.93
N PRO A 127 -54.78 19.53 27.18
CA PRO A 127 -55.90 19.68 28.10
C PRO A 127 -56.85 20.73 27.52
N ASN A 128 -58.08 20.30 27.19
CA ASN A 128 -59.19 21.03 26.54
C ASN A 128 -59.30 21.00 24.99
N ALA A 129 -58.72 20.02 24.28
CA ALA A 129 -59.03 19.83 22.86
C ALA A 129 -60.29 18.96 22.65
N TRP A 130 -61.37 19.57 22.14
CA TRP A 130 -62.51 18.83 21.60
C TRP A 130 -62.09 18.02 20.37
N GLU A 131 -62.71 16.85 20.19
CA GLU A 131 -62.47 15.76 19.23
C GLU A 131 -61.49 16.01 18.05
N PRO A 132 -60.63 15.02 17.70
CA PRO A 132 -59.66 15.17 16.62
C PRO A 132 -60.39 15.34 15.27
N THR A 133 -60.60 16.59 14.89
CA THR A 133 -61.16 16.93 13.59
C THR A 133 -60.06 16.71 12.57
N ALA A 134 -60.26 15.78 11.63
CA ALA A 134 -59.30 15.54 10.56
C ALA A 134 -59.00 16.85 9.83
N ILE A 135 -57.80 17.39 10.00
CA ILE A 135 -57.38 18.62 9.33
C ILE A 135 -57.15 18.27 7.86
N ARG A 136 -58.13 18.59 7.00
CA ARG A 136 -57.92 18.60 5.55
C ARG A 136 -56.88 19.69 5.25
N LEU A 137 -55.66 19.28 4.90
CA LEU A 137 -54.63 20.19 4.45
C LEU A 137 -55.09 20.81 3.13
N SER A 138 -55.31 22.13 3.13
CA SER A 138 -55.55 22.93 1.92
C SER A 138 -54.31 22.93 1.04
N THR A 139 -54.47 23.33 -0.23
CA THR A 139 -53.37 23.46 -1.19
C THR A 139 -52.22 24.26 -0.58
N GLY A 140 -50.98 23.85 -0.86
CA GLY A 140 -49.77 24.31 -0.15
C GLY A 140 -49.54 25.82 -0.11
N GLU A 141 -50.23 26.61 -0.94
CA GLU A 141 -50.23 28.08 -0.88
C GLU A 141 -50.95 28.60 0.37
N VAL A 142 -52.11 28.05 0.72
CA VAL A 142 -52.91 28.51 1.88
C VAL A 142 -52.20 28.17 3.19
N LEU A 143 -51.55 27.01 3.27
CA LEU A 143 -50.75 26.63 4.44
C LEU A 143 -49.49 27.51 4.55
N ARG A 144 -48.87 27.86 3.42
CA ARG A 144 -47.70 28.76 3.37
C ARG A 144 -48.05 30.16 3.87
N ASP A 145 -49.20 30.71 3.45
CA ASP A 145 -49.64 32.04 3.89
C ASP A 145 -50.01 32.07 5.37
N LEU A 146 -50.67 31.02 5.87
CA LEU A 146 -50.99 30.90 7.30
C LEU A 146 -49.71 30.80 8.16
N LEU A 147 -48.73 29.99 7.73
CA LEU A 147 -47.45 29.84 8.43
C LEU A 147 -46.60 31.10 8.38
N ASN A 148 -46.67 31.85 7.28
CA ASN A 148 -46.01 33.15 7.17
C ASN A 148 -46.69 34.20 8.07
N GLY A 149 -48.01 34.16 8.24
CA GLY A 149 -48.74 35.04 9.16
C GLY A 149 -48.50 34.74 10.65
N LEU A 150 -48.07 33.52 10.98
CA LEU A 150 -47.73 33.08 12.34
C LEU A 150 -46.23 33.24 12.68
N ARG A 151 -45.42 33.81 11.79
CA ARG A 151 -44.02 34.09 12.08
C ARG A 151 -43.92 35.15 13.18
N VAL A 152 -43.54 34.72 14.37
CA VAL A 152 -43.04 35.59 15.43
C VAL A 152 -41.66 36.08 15.03
N ASP A 153 -41.45 37.39 15.08
CA ASP A 153 -40.15 37.98 14.79
C ASP A 153 -39.09 37.44 15.76
N SER A 154 -37.97 37.00 15.22
CA SER A 154 -36.89 36.37 16.00
C SER A 154 -36.24 37.31 17.04
N SER A 155 -36.59 38.60 17.04
CA SER A 155 -36.19 39.57 18.08
C SER A 155 -36.94 39.39 19.40
N ASP A 156 -38.10 38.74 19.39
CA ASP A 156 -38.99 38.65 20.56
C ASP A 156 -38.86 37.32 21.33
N LEU A 157 -37.97 36.43 20.87
CA LEU A 157 -37.66 35.19 21.55
C LEU A 157 -36.47 35.41 22.50
N PRO A 158 -36.58 35.07 23.80
CA PRO A 158 -35.46 35.19 24.72
C PRO A 158 -34.28 34.35 24.22
N ARG A 159 -33.09 34.96 24.12
CA ARG A 159 -31.85 34.25 23.77
C ARG A 159 -31.57 33.16 24.80
N VAL A 160 -31.95 31.93 24.50
CA VAL A 160 -31.46 30.76 25.21
C VAL A 160 -30.01 30.57 24.77
N ILE A 161 -29.07 30.92 25.64
CA ILE A 161 -27.64 30.64 25.46
C ILE A 161 -27.46 29.16 25.76
N GLY A 162 -27.49 28.34 24.71
CA GLY A 162 -27.26 26.90 24.77
C GLY A 162 -27.66 26.27 23.43
N ASN A 163 -26.80 25.43 22.88
CA ASN A 163 -27.12 24.73 21.64
C ASN A 163 -28.31 23.80 21.89
N ILE A 164 -29.29 23.75 20.98
CA ILE A 164 -30.42 22.80 21.05
C ILE A 164 -29.99 21.32 21.15
N TRP A 165 -28.74 21.02 20.82
CA TRP A 165 -28.11 19.72 20.97
C TRP A 165 -27.63 19.40 22.40
N GLU A 166 -27.48 20.40 23.28
CA GLU A 166 -27.03 20.24 24.67
C GLU A 166 -28.17 19.86 25.62
N ASN A 167 -29.43 20.08 25.23
CA ASN A 167 -30.62 19.79 26.03
C ASN A 167 -31.30 18.45 25.69
N TRP A 168 -30.64 17.58 24.92
CA TRP A 168 -31.17 16.24 24.69
C TRP A 168 -30.88 15.37 25.92
N PRO A 169 -31.89 14.70 26.52
CA PRO A 169 -31.62 13.77 27.61
C PRO A 169 -30.74 12.64 27.08
N SER A 170 -29.58 12.44 27.72
CA SER A 170 -28.55 11.47 27.31
C SER A 170 -28.96 10.01 27.50
N GLN A 171 -30.09 9.76 28.16
CA GLN A 171 -30.74 8.46 28.24
C GLN A 171 -32.20 8.61 27.83
N TRP A 172 -32.58 7.92 26.76
CA TRP A 172 -33.98 7.71 26.44
C TRP A 172 -34.43 6.45 27.17
N ASP A 173 -35.24 6.62 28.21
CA ASP A 173 -35.94 5.51 28.87
C ASP A 173 -37.27 5.28 28.12
N PRO A 174 -37.54 4.09 27.57
CA PRO A 174 -38.81 3.84 26.88
C PRO A 174 -40.01 3.64 27.82
N ASN A 175 -39.83 3.68 29.14
CA ASN A 175 -40.88 3.34 30.11
C ASN A 175 -41.23 4.44 31.13
N GLU A 176 -40.79 5.69 30.93
CA GLU A 176 -41.34 6.88 31.63
C GLU A 176 -42.25 7.72 30.73
#